data_AF-A0AAN8A2P4-F1
#
_entry.id   AF-A0AAN8A2P4-F1
#
_cell.length_a   1.000
_cell.length_b   1.000
_cell.length_c   1.000
_cell.angle_alpha   90.00
_cell.angle_beta   90.00
_cell.angle_gamma   90.00
#
_symmetry.space_group_name_H-M   'P 1'
#
loop_
_entity.id
_entity.type
_entity.pdbx_description
1 polymer ?
#
loop_
_entity_poly.entity_id
_entity_poly.type
_entity_poly.pdbx_seq_one_letter_code
_entity_poly.pdbx_strand_id
1 'polypeptide(L)'
;MDDEERSISVCKTSVDRIYTMLRTSPQEYQSFLPLARSVISHIDGTSFMQQTRRTAEQSWLIGGLQRLALIDNGNCEALDICTWCTRQWMMVTAREPQNVEALRGLGKAWLGRAQPSLTRIHRTDGCSSSSRGSSQSCTRTSNESERRSAVAVAEAERRVGTADCVEARGFLQPAIEYLGRAVAAATTQRALSGDLLATTAEAYMSLGDASSPRTNEQYFRRALQLLRAATTIQGYTLSRYLQQYLDDYGRLLE
;
A
#
# COMPACT_ATOMS: atom_id res chain seq x y z
N MET A 1 -25.96 20.20 21.12
CA MET A 1 -25.60 18.76 21.09
C MET A 1 -26.33 18.07 19.96
N ASP A 2 -27.64 18.29 19.81
CA ASP A 2 -28.46 17.71 18.73
C ASP A 2 -28.02 18.14 17.32
N ASP A 3 -27.64 19.41 17.13
CA ASP A 3 -27.16 19.91 15.84
C ASP A 3 -25.81 19.31 15.42
N GLU A 4 -24.93 19.04 16.38
CA GLU A 4 -23.62 18.41 16.14
C GLU A 4 -23.80 16.95 15.73
N GLU A 5 -24.62 16.18 16.45
CA GLU A 5 -24.88 14.79 16.11
C GLU A 5 -25.62 14.67 14.77
N ARG A 6 -26.51 15.62 14.45
CA ARG A 6 -27.14 15.70 13.12
C ARG A 6 -26.10 15.94 12.02
N SER A 7 -25.16 16.85 12.23
CA SER A 7 -24.05 17.11 11.30
C SER A 7 -23.19 15.84 11.09
N ILE A 8 -22.83 15.16 12.18
CA ILE A 8 -22.05 13.91 12.14
C ILE A 8 -22.81 12.82 11.36
N SER A 9 -24.12 12.68 11.58
CA SER A 9 -24.96 11.72 10.86
C SER A 9 -25.00 11.97 9.34
N VAL A 10 -25.08 13.24 8.93
CA VAL A 10 -25.00 13.63 7.51
C VAL A 10 -23.62 13.30 6.92
N CYS A 11 -22.55 13.57 7.66
CA CYS A 11 -21.20 13.19 7.25
C CYS A 11 -21.05 11.68 7.07
N LYS A 12 -21.57 10.87 8.00
CA LYS A 12 -21.56 9.40 7.88
C LYS A 12 -22.32 8.92 6.64
N THR A 13 -23.52 9.45 6.42
CA THR A 13 -24.31 9.14 5.22
C THR A 13 -23.55 9.49 3.93
N SER A 14 -22.80 10.59 3.93
CA SER A 14 -21.97 11.00 2.81
C SER A 14 -20.79 10.04 2.58
N VAL A 15 -20.18 9.53 3.65
CA VAL A 15 -19.12 8.53 3.56
C VAL A 15 -19.65 7.17 3.11
N ASP A 16 -20.87 6.78 3.49
CA ASP A 16 -21.54 5.58 2.94
C ASP A 16 -21.72 5.67 1.43
N ARG A 17 -22.06 6.87 0.91
CA ARG A 17 -22.14 7.10 -0.54
C ARG A 17 -20.78 6.94 -1.21
N ILE A 18 -19.70 7.42 -0.57
CA ILE A 18 -18.33 7.19 -1.05
C ILE A 18 -18.03 5.69 -1.11
N TYR A 19 -18.29 4.93 -0.03
CA TYR A 19 -18.08 3.48 -0.03
C TYR A 19 -18.91 2.74 -1.09
N THR A 20 -20.13 3.19 -1.32
CA THR A 20 -21.00 2.63 -2.36
C THR A 20 -20.38 2.86 -3.74
N MET A 21 -19.99 4.10 -4.06
CA MET A 21 -19.31 4.43 -5.31
C MET A 21 -18.02 3.63 -5.48
N LEU A 22 -17.18 3.51 -4.44
CA LEU A 22 -15.94 2.73 -4.49
C LEU A 22 -16.18 1.26 -4.87
N ARG A 23 -17.35 0.70 -4.56
CA ARG A 23 -17.74 -0.66 -4.92
C ARG A 23 -18.36 -0.77 -6.31
N THR A 24 -19.16 0.20 -6.72
CA THR A 24 -20.00 0.08 -7.93
C THR A 24 -19.43 0.79 -9.15
N SER A 25 -18.83 1.96 -8.96
CA SER A 25 -18.36 2.84 -10.03
C SER A 25 -17.07 3.58 -9.62
N PRO A 26 -15.97 2.86 -9.32
CA PRO A 26 -14.73 3.49 -8.84
C PRO A 26 -14.09 4.48 -9.83
N GLN A 27 -14.46 4.41 -11.12
CA GLN A 27 -14.03 5.35 -12.15
C GLN A 27 -14.53 6.78 -11.92
N GLU A 28 -15.60 6.96 -11.13
CA GLU A 28 -16.24 8.26 -10.86
C GLU A 28 -15.65 9.00 -9.67
N TYR A 29 -14.56 8.48 -9.08
CA TYR A 29 -13.99 8.97 -7.81
C TYR A 29 -13.73 10.48 -7.76
N GLN A 30 -13.32 11.09 -8.88
CA GLN A 30 -13.04 12.53 -8.97
C GLN A 30 -14.25 13.37 -8.59
N SER A 31 -15.46 12.95 -8.98
CA SER A 31 -16.71 13.65 -8.66
C SER A 31 -17.06 13.62 -7.17
N PHE A 32 -16.47 12.70 -6.40
CA PHE A 32 -16.67 12.55 -4.97
C PHE A 32 -15.61 13.28 -4.12
N LEU A 33 -14.54 13.82 -4.72
CA LEU A 33 -13.54 14.60 -3.98
C LEU A 33 -14.13 15.86 -3.30
N PRO A 34 -15.02 16.65 -3.93
CA PRO A 34 -15.68 17.77 -3.25
C PRO A 34 -16.54 17.32 -2.06
N LEU A 35 -17.22 16.18 -2.16
CA LEU A 35 -18.00 15.61 -1.06
C LEU A 35 -17.10 15.23 0.12
N ALA A 36 -15.97 14.58 -0.15
CA ALA A 36 -14.99 14.24 0.88
C ALA A 36 -14.44 15.49 1.60
N ARG A 37 -14.14 16.57 0.87
CA ARG A 37 -13.71 17.85 1.47
C ARG A 37 -14.78 18.49 2.33
N SER A 38 -16.03 18.45 1.89
CA SER A 38 -17.17 18.92 2.68
C SER A 38 -17.29 18.13 3.99
N VAL A 39 -17.20 16.79 3.93
CA VAL A 39 -17.18 15.93 5.12
C VAL A 39 -16.04 16.33 6.07
N ILE A 40 -14.82 16.51 5.57
CA ILE A 40 -13.67 16.94 6.37
C ILE A 40 -13.95 18.27 7.06
N SER A 41 -14.42 19.27 6.32
CA SER A 41 -14.71 20.60 6.86
C SER A 41 -15.78 20.55 7.96
N HIS A 42 -16.83 19.75 7.78
CA HIS A 42 -17.87 19.60 8.80
C HIS A 42 -17.35 18.87 10.03
N ILE A 43 -16.61 17.77 9.85
CA ILE A 43 -16.04 16.99 10.96
C ILE A 43 -15.02 17.81 11.76
N ASP A 44 -14.15 18.59 11.12
CA ASP A 44 -13.18 19.46 11.80
C ASP A 44 -13.87 20.57 12.62
N GLY A 45 -15.11 20.93 12.27
CA GLY A 45 -15.95 21.85 13.06
C GLY A 45 -16.65 21.21 14.27
N THR A 46 -16.45 19.91 14.51
CA THR A 46 -17.08 19.15 15.61
C THR A 46 -16.06 18.61 16.61
N SER A 47 -16.54 18.17 17.77
CA SER A 47 -15.74 17.42 18.74
C SER A 47 -15.56 15.93 18.37
N PHE A 48 -16.17 15.47 17.27
CA PHE A 48 -16.24 14.05 16.90
C PHE A 48 -14.89 13.33 16.96
N MET A 49 -13.82 13.91 16.40
CA MET A 49 -12.49 13.29 16.35
C MET A 49 -11.78 13.22 17.71
N GLN A 50 -12.26 13.98 18.71
CA GLN A 50 -11.71 14.02 20.07
C GLN A 50 -12.40 12.99 20.99
N GLN A 51 -13.58 12.50 20.61
CA GLN A 51 -14.39 11.58 21.42
C GLN A 51 -13.79 10.16 21.42
N THR A 52 -13.12 9.79 22.51
CA THR A 52 -12.43 8.48 22.66
C THR A 52 -13.35 7.27 22.60
N ARG A 53 -14.66 7.43 22.84
CA ARG A 53 -15.63 6.34 22.80
C ARG A 53 -16.07 5.94 21.39
N ARG A 54 -15.71 6.73 20.36
CA ARG A 54 -16.18 6.56 18.98
C ARG A 54 -15.08 6.14 18.01
N THR A 55 -13.98 5.56 18.51
CA THR A 55 -12.81 5.18 17.69
C THR A 55 -13.19 4.31 16.48
N ALA A 56 -14.14 3.39 16.62
CA ALA A 56 -14.60 2.56 15.51
C ALA A 56 -15.23 3.39 14.37
N GLU A 57 -16.11 4.33 14.71
CA GLU A 57 -16.77 5.21 13.74
C GLU A 57 -15.78 6.20 13.10
N GLN A 58 -14.86 6.73 13.90
CA GLN A 58 -13.77 7.59 13.42
C GLN A 58 -12.90 6.83 12.42
N SER A 59 -12.49 5.60 12.77
CA SER A 59 -11.65 4.76 11.91
C SER A 59 -12.36 4.44 10.60
N TRP A 60 -13.66 4.10 10.67
CA TRP A 60 -14.47 3.85 9.48
C TRP A 60 -14.56 5.09 8.56
N LEU A 61 -14.76 6.28 9.15
CA LEU A 61 -14.84 7.54 8.41
C LEU A 61 -13.51 7.90 7.75
N ILE A 62 -12.41 7.87 8.51
CA ILE A 62 -11.07 8.16 7.98
C ILE A 62 -10.72 7.15 6.88
N GLY A 63 -11.00 5.87 7.10
CA GLY A 63 -10.74 4.81 6.13
C GLY A 63 -11.46 5.01 4.80
N GLY A 64 -12.71 5.50 4.82
CA GLY A 64 -13.48 5.76 3.61
C GLY A 64 -12.90 6.91 2.78
N LEU A 65 -12.58 8.01 3.45
CA LEU A 65 -11.94 9.17 2.83
C LEU A 65 -10.54 8.83 2.29
N GLN A 66 -9.76 8.05 3.04
CA GLN A 66 -8.44 7.61 2.61
C GLN A 66 -8.52 6.70 1.38
N ARG A 67 -9.46 5.74 1.35
CA ARG A 67 -9.63 4.86 0.17
C ARG A 67 -9.95 5.66 -1.07
N LEU A 68 -10.82 6.67 -0.96
CA LEU A 68 -11.12 7.58 -2.07
C LEU A 68 -9.86 8.31 -2.55
N ALA A 69 -9.09 8.87 -1.61
CA ALA A 69 -7.91 9.67 -1.94
C ALA A 69 -6.76 8.84 -2.53
N LEU A 70 -6.68 7.54 -2.20
CA LEU A 70 -5.63 6.63 -2.66
C LEU A 70 -6.00 5.85 -3.94
N ILE A 71 -7.16 6.10 -4.57
CA ILE A 71 -7.49 5.46 -5.87
C ILE A 71 -6.43 5.79 -6.91
N ASP A 72 -5.99 7.04 -6.94
CA ASP A 72 -5.04 7.54 -7.92
C ASP A 72 -3.84 8.16 -7.21
N ASN A 73 -2.98 7.27 -6.69
CA ASN A 73 -1.77 7.63 -5.93
C ASN A 73 -0.75 8.45 -6.75
N GLY A 74 -0.98 8.67 -8.05
CA GLY A 74 -0.14 9.51 -8.90
C GLY A 74 -0.58 10.97 -9.00
N ASN A 75 -1.80 11.30 -8.57
CA ASN A 75 -2.38 12.62 -8.75
C ASN A 75 -2.42 13.42 -7.45
N CYS A 76 -1.94 14.67 -7.51
CA CYS A 76 -1.92 15.60 -6.38
C CYS A 76 -3.32 16.10 -5.98
N GLU A 77 -4.36 15.79 -6.76
CA GLU A 77 -5.72 16.29 -6.57
C GLU A 77 -6.36 15.91 -5.25
N ALA A 78 -5.90 14.85 -4.58
CA ALA A 78 -6.42 14.42 -3.27
C ALA A 78 -5.39 14.53 -2.14
N LEU A 79 -4.30 15.29 -2.34
CA LEU A 79 -3.21 15.41 -1.37
C LEU A 79 -3.66 16.00 -0.02
N ASP A 80 -4.60 16.94 -0.05
CA ASP A 80 -5.22 17.54 1.13
C ASP A 80 -5.98 16.49 1.96
N ILE A 81 -6.77 15.64 1.30
CA ILE A 81 -7.52 14.54 1.93
C ILE A 81 -6.55 13.50 2.52
N CYS A 82 -5.51 13.11 1.76
CA CYS A 82 -4.47 12.19 2.25
C CYS A 82 -3.75 12.74 3.49
N THR A 83 -3.41 14.02 3.48
CA THR A 83 -2.75 14.69 4.60
C THR A 83 -3.64 14.73 5.83
N TRP A 84 -4.92 15.08 5.66
CA TRP A 84 -5.90 15.04 6.73
C TRP A 84 -6.03 13.63 7.31
N CYS A 85 -6.23 12.60 6.47
CA CYS A 85 -6.38 11.22 6.93
C CYS A 85 -5.15 10.74 7.71
N THR A 86 -3.94 11.06 7.22
CA THR A 86 -2.68 10.72 7.92
C THR A 86 -2.62 11.36 9.30
N ARG A 87 -3.00 12.64 9.42
CA ARG A 87 -3.07 13.34 10.72
C ARG A 87 -4.05 12.65 11.67
N GLN A 88 -5.24 12.30 11.19
CA GLN A 88 -6.24 11.62 12.01
C GLN A 88 -5.76 10.24 12.47
N TRP A 89 -5.13 9.46 11.59
CA TRP A 89 -4.57 8.16 11.96
C TRP A 89 -3.44 8.25 12.99
N MET A 90 -2.58 9.27 12.91
CA MET A 90 -1.58 9.52 13.95
C MET A 90 -2.23 9.79 15.30
N MET A 91 -3.32 10.58 15.34
CA MET A 91 -4.05 10.83 16.58
C MET A 91 -4.73 9.58 17.14
N VAL A 92 -5.30 8.72 16.29
CA VAL A 92 -5.85 7.43 16.74
C VAL A 92 -4.73 6.53 17.28
N THR A 93 -3.60 6.42 16.58
CA THR A 93 -2.46 5.58 16.99
C THR A 93 -1.82 6.06 18.29
N ALA A 94 -1.76 7.38 18.52
CA ALA A 94 -1.24 7.94 19.77
C ALA A 94 -2.12 7.58 20.98
N ARG A 95 -3.44 7.43 20.78
CA ARG A 95 -4.40 7.04 21.82
C ARG A 95 -4.48 5.53 21.98
N GLU A 96 -4.43 4.79 20.87
CA GLU A 96 -4.56 3.34 20.81
C GLU A 96 -3.44 2.75 19.92
N PRO A 97 -2.25 2.46 20.48
CA PRO A 97 -1.07 2.06 19.70
C PRO A 97 -1.19 0.73 18.95
N GLN A 98 -2.20 -0.08 19.30
CA GLN A 98 -2.52 -1.39 18.71
C GLN A 98 -3.82 -1.37 17.88
N ASN A 99 -4.34 -0.18 17.57
CA ASN A 99 -5.51 -0.07 16.70
C ASN A 99 -5.13 -0.50 15.27
N VAL A 100 -5.71 -1.62 14.83
CA VAL A 100 -5.36 -2.28 13.56
C VAL A 100 -5.65 -1.36 12.37
N GLU A 101 -6.79 -0.67 12.37
CA GLU A 101 -7.20 0.18 11.26
C GLU A 101 -6.31 1.43 11.14
N ALA A 102 -5.90 2.02 12.26
CA ALA A 102 -4.98 3.15 12.26
C ALA A 102 -3.58 2.77 11.76
N LEU A 103 -3.04 1.65 12.24
CA LEU A 103 -1.76 1.11 11.76
C LEU A 103 -1.81 0.77 10.27
N ARG A 104 -2.88 0.10 9.83
CA ARG A 104 -3.13 -0.20 8.41
C ARG A 104 -3.22 1.09 7.59
N GLY A 105 -3.95 2.09 8.08
CA GLY A 105 -4.14 3.37 7.42
C GLY A 105 -2.82 4.13 7.24
N LEU A 106 -1.99 4.22 8.27
CA LEU A 106 -0.65 4.82 8.18
C LEU A 106 0.24 4.07 7.19
N GLY A 107 0.23 2.74 7.27
CA GLY A 107 0.97 1.88 6.33
C GLY A 107 0.60 2.14 4.88
N LYS A 108 -0.71 2.23 4.58
CA LYS A 108 -1.21 2.57 3.24
C LYS A 108 -0.85 3.99 2.80
N ALA A 109 -0.86 4.96 3.73
CA ALA A 109 -0.44 6.33 3.41
C ALA A 109 1.03 6.41 2.99
N TRP A 110 1.92 5.71 3.71
CA TRP A 110 3.34 5.61 3.35
C TRP A 110 3.55 4.85 2.04
N LEU A 111 2.84 3.74 1.84
CA LEU A 111 2.88 2.99 0.57
C LEU A 111 2.42 3.85 -0.61
N GLY A 112 1.36 4.65 -0.43
CA GLY A 112 0.86 5.59 -1.43
C GLY A 112 1.91 6.64 -1.82
N ARG A 113 2.65 7.19 -0.85
CA ARG A 113 3.75 8.15 -1.09
C ARG A 113 4.92 7.54 -1.88
N ALA A 114 5.13 6.23 -1.80
CA ALA A 114 6.16 5.54 -2.57
C ALA A 114 5.77 5.35 -4.06
N GLN A 115 4.48 5.37 -4.40
CA GLN A 115 4.00 5.01 -5.74
C GLN A 115 4.55 5.86 -6.88
N PRO A 116 4.72 7.19 -6.75
CA PRO A 116 5.32 7.99 -7.82
C PRO A 116 6.75 7.55 -8.14
N SER A 117 7.58 7.29 -7.12
CA SER A 117 8.97 6.85 -7.28
C SER A 117 9.01 5.43 -7.86
N LEU A 118 8.17 4.52 -7.37
CA LEU A 118 8.05 3.15 -7.92
C LEU A 118 7.63 3.16 -9.40
N THR A 119 6.72 4.04 -9.79
CA THR A 119 6.30 4.19 -11.19
C THR A 119 7.45 4.65 -12.08
N ARG A 120 8.31 5.56 -11.60
CA ARG A 120 9.50 6.02 -12.33
C ARG A 120 10.56 4.92 -12.46
N ILE A 121 10.77 4.13 -11.41
CA ILE A 121 11.64 2.95 -11.43
C ILE A 121 11.18 1.99 -12.53
N HIS A 122 9.90 1.58 -12.51
CA HIS A 122 9.35 0.65 -13.51
C HIS A 122 9.40 1.18 -14.94
N ARG A 123 9.16 2.49 -15.17
CA ARG A 123 9.29 3.10 -16.50
C ARG A 123 10.73 3.05 -17.01
N THR A 124 11.70 3.30 -16.14
CA THR A 124 13.12 3.25 -16.50
C THR A 124 13.53 1.81 -16.85
N ASP A 125 13.07 0.83 -16.07
CA ASP A 125 13.34 -0.59 -16.33
C ASP A 125 12.71 -1.10 -17.64
N GLY A 126 11.50 -0.64 -17.98
CA GLY A 126 10.84 -0.98 -19.24
C GLY A 126 11.52 -0.38 -20.48
N CYS A 127 12.07 0.83 -20.36
CA CYS A 127 12.73 1.53 -21.47
C CYS A 127 14.12 0.98 -21.81
N SER A 128 14.81 0.32 -20.86
CA SER A 128 16.14 -0.27 -21.10
C SER A 128 16.12 -1.56 -21.93
N SER A 129 14.94 -2.11 -22.29
CA SER A 129 14.82 -3.36 -23.04
C SER A 129 14.80 -3.23 -24.58
N SER A 130 14.94 -2.02 -25.13
CA SER A 130 14.77 -1.77 -26.59
C SER A 130 16.05 -1.80 -27.43
N SER A 131 17.17 -2.35 -26.95
CA SER A 131 18.44 -2.44 -27.71
C SER A 131 19.05 -3.85 -27.81
N ARG A 132 18.22 -4.87 -28.04
CA ARG A 132 18.70 -6.20 -28.46
C ARG A 132 18.22 -6.56 -29.86
N GLY A 133 18.71 -5.80 -30.83
CA GLY A 133 18.78 -6.23 -32.23
C GLY A 133 20.02 -7.09 -32.46
N SER A 134 19.83 -8.16 -33.25
CA SER A 134 20.84 -9.00 -33.91
C SER A 134 21.31 -10.28 -33.21
N SER A 135 20.63 -11.38 -33.56
CA SER A 135 21.18 -12.63 -34.10
C SER A 135 22.56 -13.10 -33.63
N GLN A 136 22.60 -14.13 -32.78
CA GLN A 136 23.52 -15.27 -32.97
C GLN A 136 23.16 -16.45 -32.07
N SER A 137 22.78 -17.55 -32.73
CA SER A 137 22.73 -18.89 -32.15
C SER A 137 24.16 -19.35 -31.88
N CYS A 138 24.58 -19.38 -30.61
CA CYS A 138 25.83 -20.00 -30.19
C CYS A 138 25.62 -20.79 -28.89
N THR A 139 26.12 -22.01 -28.89
CA THR A 139 26.12 -23.01 -27.81
C THR A 139 26.54 -22.40 -26.47
N ARG A 140 25.62 -22.42 -25.49
CA ARG A 140 25.71 -21.67 -24.24
C ARG A 140 26.58 -22.42 -23.21
N THR A 141 27.80 -21.97 -22.96
CA THR A 141 28.66 -22.49 -21.89
C THR A 141 28.26 -21.92 -20.53
N SER A 142 28.46 -22.67 -19.44
CA SER A 142 28.15 -22.28 -18.05
C SER A 142 28.76 -20.92 -17.66
N ASN A 143 29.99 -20.66 -18.10
CA ASN A 143 30.75 -19.45 -17.76
C ASN A 143 30.13 -18.16 -18.35
N GLU A 144 29.44 -18.26 -19.49
CA GLU A 144 28.74 -17.12 -20.10
C GLU A 144 27.44 -16.80 -19.34
N SER A 145 26.80 -17.82 -18.74
CA SER A 145 25.64 -17.62 -17.86
C SER A 145 26.03 -16.94 -16.55
N GLU A 146 27.15 -17.34 -15.95
CA GLU A 146 27.68 -16.70 -14.74
C GLU A 146 28.11 -15.26 -14.99
N ARG A 147 28.79 -14.99 -16.11
CA ARG A 147 29.14 -13.62 -16.51
C ARG A 147 27.91 -12.75 -16.71
N ARG A 148 26.87 -13.25 -17.39
CA ARG A 148 25.62 -12.52 -17.57
C ARG A 148 24.90 -12.26 -16.26
N SER A 149 24.91 -13.22 -15.34
CA SER A 149 24.37 -13.04 -13.99
C SER A 149 25.15 -11.97 -13.21
N ALA A 150 26.48 -11.99 -13.26
CA ALA A 150 27.31 -11.00 -12.60
C ALA A 150 27.11 -9.59 -13.16
N VAL A 151 26.96 -9.45 -14.48
CA VAL A 151 26.65 -8.17 -15.13
C VAL A 151 25.25 -7.68 -14.74
N ALA A 152 24.25 -8.56 -14.71
CA ALA A 152 22.89 -8.23 -14.29
C ALA A 152 22.84 -7.77 -12.83
N VAL A 153 23.56 -8.45 -11.93
CA VAL A 153 23.68 -8.04 -10.53
C VAL A 153 24.39 -6.69 -10.42
N ALA A 154 25.50 -6.46 -11.12
CA ALA A 154 26.21 -5.18 -11.09
C ALA A 154 25.38 -4.01 -11.67
N GLU A 155 24.51 -4.29 -12.63
CA GLU A 155 23.57 -3.31 -13.16
C GLU A 155 22.44 -3.02 -12.16
N ALA A 156 21.85 -4.04 -11.56
CA ALA A 156 20.85 -3.90 -10.52
C ALA A 156 21.39 -3.12 -9.31
N GLU A 157 22.63 -3.39 -8.88
CA GLU A 157 23.30 -2.63 -7.80
C GLU A 157 23.44 -1.14 -8.14
N ARG A 158 23.79 -0.80 -9.40
CA ARG A 158 23.85 0.60 -9.84
C ARG A 158 22.46 1.27 -9.79
N ARG A 159 21.39 0.52 -10.07
CA ARG A 159 20.01 1.05 -10.04
C ARG A 159 19.52 1.35 -8.62
N VAL A 160 19.90 0.55 -7.63
CA VAL A 160 19.52 0.78 -6.23
C VAL A 160 20.10 2.09 -5.68
N GLY A 161 21.20 2.57 -6.25
CA GLY A 161 21.81 3.86 -5.94
C GLY A 161 21.13 5.07 -6.59
N THR A 162 20.11 4.88 -7.44
CA THR A 162 19.38 6.00 -8.06
C THR A 162 18.54 6.77 -7.04
N ALA A 163 18.31 8.05 -7.31
CA ALA A 163 17.50 8.91 -6.44
C ALA A 163 16.09 8.34 -6.21
N ASP A 164 15.47 7.77 -7.25
CA ASP A 164 14.13 7.17 -7.16
C ASP A 164 14.10 5.95 -6.24
N CYS A 165 15.09 5.07 -6.30
CA CYS A 165 15.20 3.90 -5.40
C CYS A 165 15.47 4.32 -3.95
N VAL A 166 16.26 5.37 -3.72
CA VAL A 166 16.50 5.91 -2.37
C VAL A 166 15.22 6.51 -1.81
N GLU A 167 14.51 7.32 -2.59
CA GLU A 167 13.24 7.94 -2.19
C GLU A 167 12.16 6.87 -1.91
N ALA A 168 11.99 5.90 -2.81
CA ALA A 168 11.03 4.81 -2.64
C ALA A 168 11.29 4.05 -1.33
N ARG A 169 12.55 3.70 -1.03
CA ARG A 169 12.91 3.05 0.23
C ARG A 169 12.59 3.90 1.45
N GLY A 170 12.82 5.21 1.37
CA GLY A 170 12.49 6.15 2.45
C GLY A 170 11.01 6.11 2.85
N PHE A 171 10.11 5.86 1.90
CA PHE A 171 8.67 5.71 2.16
C PHE A 171 8.24 4.27 2.44
N LEU A 172 8.89 3.27 1.82
CA LEU A 172 8.52 1.87 1.98
C LEU A 172 8.94 1.30 3.34
N GLN A 173 10.03 1.77 3.94
CA GLN A 173 10.47 1.35 5.27
C GLN A 173 9.40 1.61 6.35
N PRO A 174 8.86 2.84 6.51
CA PRO A 174 7.77 3.05 7.47
C PRO A 174 6.48 2.32 7.05
N ALA A 175 6.23 2.13 5.74
CA ALA A 175 5.06 1.38 5.28
C ALA A 175 5.05 -0.06 5.83
N ILE A 176 6.16 -0.80 5.66
CA ILE A 176 6.27 -2.18 6.16
C ILE A 176 6.26 -2.25 7.68
N GLU A 177 6.76 -1.22 8.38
CA GLU A 177 6.75 -1.18 9.84
C GLU A 177 5.31 -1.06 10.38
N TYR A 178 4.56 -0.07 9.90
CA TYR A 178 3.16 0.12 10.31
C TYR A 178 2.27 -1.05 9.91
N LEU A 179 2.43 -1.58 8.69
CA LEU A 179 1.68 -2.74 8.22
C LEU A 179 2.05 -4.02 9.00
N GLY A 180 3.34 -4.23 9.28
CA GLY A 180 3.81 -5.34 10.11
C GLY A 180 3.23 -5.28 11.53
N ARG A 181 3.18 -4.10 12.13
CA ARG A 181 2.51 -3.88 13.43
C ARG A 181 1.00 -4.13 13.34
N ALA A 182 0.35 -3.72 12.25
CA ALA A 182 -1.07 -4.00 12.03
C ALA A 182 -1.33 -5.51 11.95
N VAL A 183 -0.48 -6.27 11.26
CA VAL A 183 -0.57 -7.74 11.18
C VAL A 183 -0.39 -8.36 12.56
N ALA A 184 0.60 -7.94 13.35
CA ALA A 184 0.83 -8.45 14.70
C ALA A 184 -0.35 -8.16 15.64
N ALA A 185 -0.88 -6.93 15.61
CA ALA A 185 -2.06 -6.54 16.38
C ALA A 185 -3.30 -7.35 15.97
N ALA A 186 -3.56 -7.47 14.66
CA ALA A 186 -4.67 -8.23 14.11
C ALA A 186 -4.58 -9.73 14.44
N THR A 187 -3.36 -10.29 14.46
CA THR A 187 -3.12 -11.68 14.87
C THR A 187 -3.52 -11.88 16.33
N THR A 188 -3.10 -10.97 17.21
CA THR A 188 -3.40 -11.01 18.65
C THR A 188 -4.91 -10.85 18.91
N GLN A 189 -5.57 -10.00 18.12
CA GLN A 189 -7.01 -9.72 18.20
C GLN A 189 -7.88 -10.73 17.44
N ARG A 190 -7.28 -11.72 16.75
CA ARG A 190 -7.96 -12.68 15.86
C ARG A 190 -8.83 -12.01 14.77
N ALA A 191 -8.37 -10.86 14.29
CA ALA A 191 -9.03 -10.02 13.29
C ALA A 191 -8.18 -9.91 11.99
N LEU A 192 -7.37 -10.92 11.70
CA LEU A 192 -6.59 -10.99 10.46
C LEU A 192 -7.53 -11.01 9.25
N SER A 193 -7.19 -10.22 8.24
CA SER A 193 -7.91 -10.16 6.97
C SER A 193 -6.94 -10.37 5.81
N GLY A 194 -7.41 -11.03 4.75
CA GLY A 194 -6.59 -11.29 3.57
C GLY A 194 -6.10 -10.01 2.93
N ASP A 195 -6.94 -8.97 2.88
CA ASP A 195 -6.55 -7.63 2.43
C ASP A 195 -5.42 -7.01 3.24
N LEU A 196 -5.28 -7.33 4.53
CA LEU A 196 -4.16 -6.80 5.33
C LEU A 196 -2.86 -7.47 4.89
N LEU A 197 -2.90 -8.79 4.81
CA LEU A 197 -1.77 -9.63 4.43
C LEU A 197 -1.30 -9.33 3.01
N ALA A 198 -2.23 -9.21 2.06
CA ALA A 198 -1.93 -8.87 0.67
C ALA A 198 -1.29 -7.49 0.53
N THR A 199 -1.86 -6.44 1.14
CA THR A 199 -1.26 -5.10 1.11
C THR A 199 0.11 -5.08 1.80
N THR A 200 0.30 -5.85 2.87
CA THR A 200 1.60 -5.96 3.54
C THR A 200 2.62 -6.68 2.65
N ALA A 201 2.20 -7.73 1.95
CA ALA A 201 3.04 -8.43 0.99
C ALA A 201 3.47 -7.52 -0.16
N GLU A 202 2.56 -6.74 -0.74
CA GLU A 202 2.87 -5.75 -1.78
C GLU A 202 3.91 -4.73 -1.33
N ALA A 203 3.82 -4.23 -0.09
CA ALA A 203 4.80 -3.31 0.47
C ALA A 203 6.19 -3.97 0.61
N TYR A 204 6.24 -5.24 1.04
CA TYR A 204 7.49 -6.00 1.08
C TYR A 204 8.07 -6.27 -0.31
N MET A 205 7.23 -6.62 -1.30
CA MET A 205 7.66 -6.82 -2.70
C MET A 205 8.27 -5.52 -3.24
N SER A 206 7.56 -4.40 -3.11
CA SER A 206 8.02 -3.08 -3.56
C SER A 206 9.35 -2.67 -2.90
N LEU A 207 9.51 -2.98 -1.60
CA LEU A 207 10.77 -2.71 -0.90
C LEU A 207 11.90 -3.62 -1.41
N GLY A 208 11.60 -4.87 -1.74
CA GLY A 208 12.53 -5.80 -2.36
C GLY A 208 13.03 -5.32 -3.71
N ASP A 209 12.12 -4.81 -4.54
CA ASP A 209 12.43 -4.26 -5.86
C ASP A 209 13.31 -3.01 -5.78
N ALA A 210 13.10 -2.17 -4.76
CA ALA A 210 13.90 -0.96 -4.53
C ALA A 210 15.21 -1.21 -3.74
N SER A 211 15.49 -2.46 -3.35
CA SER A 211 16.63 -2.84 -2.49
C SER A 211 17.71 -3.61 -3.26
N SER A 212 18.93 -3.67 -2.68
CA SER A 212 20.05 -4.41 -3.25
C SER A 212 19.69 -5.90 -3.44
N PRO A 213 20.01 -6.49 -4.61
CA PRO A 213 19.88 -7.92 -4.85
C PRO A 213 20.59 -8.81 -3.82
N ARG A 214 21.57 -8.27 -3.09
CA ARG A 214 22.29 -9.00 -2.04
C ARG A 214 21.51 -9.16 -0.75
N THR A 215 20.50 -8.30 -0.51
CA THR A 215 19.79 -8.23 0.76
C THR A 215 18.27 -8.26 0.62
N ASN A 216 17.74 -8.17 -0.60
CA ASN A 216 16.29 -8.09 -0.85
C ASN A 216 15.55 -9.42 -0.68
N GLU A 217 16.25 -10.55 -0.67
CA GLU A 217 15.67 -11.89 -0.58
C GLU A 217 14.74 -12.06 0.64
N GLN A 218 15.13 -11.48 1.79
CA GLN A 218 14.31 -11.54 3.00
C GLN A 218 12.93 -10.88 2.82
N TYR A 219 12.86 -9.81 2.02
CA TYR A 219 11.61 -9.09 1.77
C TYR A 219 10.68 -9.92 0.89
N PHE A 220 11.21 -10.54 -0.17
CA PHE A 220 10.41 -11.42 -1.04
C PHE A 220 9.95 -12.68 -0.32
N ARG A 221 10.81 -13.32 0.50
CA ARG A 221 10.38 -14.45 1.34
C ARG A 221 9.24 -14.05 2.26
N ARG A 222 9.35 -12.87 2.90
CA ARG A 222 8.29 -12.38 3.80
C ARG A 222 6.99 -12.11 3.05
N ALA A 223 7.06 -11.51 1.86
CA ALA A 223 5.89 -11.30 1.01
C ALA A 223 5.20 -12.62 0.65
N LEU A 224 5.95 -13.63 0.19
CA LEU A 224 5.39 -14.93 -0.16
C LEU A 224 4.73 -15.63 1.04
N GLN A 225 5.32 -15.55 2.23
CA GLN A 225 4.71 -16.07 3.47
C GLN A 225 3.35 -15.41 3.75
N LEU A 226 3.28 -14.08 3.59
CA LEU A 226 2.06 -13.31 3.80
C LEU A 226 0.99 -13.65 2.75
N LEU A 227 1.37 -13.82 1.48
CA LEU A 227 0.46 -14.23 0.41
C LEU A 227 -0.12 -15.62 0.65
N ARG A 228 0.72 -16.60 1.03
CA ARG A 228 0.24 -17.93 1.45
C ARG A 228 -0.75 -17.82 2.60
N ALA A 229 -0.42 -17.05 3.64
CA ALA A 229 -1.33 -16.83 4.76
C ALA A 229 -2.63 -16.10 4.35
N ALA A 230 -2.60 -15.25 3.31
CA ALA A 230 -3.80 -14.62 2.79
C ALA A 230 -4.73 -15.64 2.10
N THR A 231 -4.18 -16.62 1.38
CA THR A 231 -4.97 -17.67 0.71
C THR A 231 -5.65 -18.65 1.68
N THR A 232 -5.19 -18.74 2.93
CA THR A 232 -5.84 -19.59 3.95
C THR A 232 -7.03 -18.89 4.62
N ILE A 233 -7.23 -17.59 4.38
CA ILE A 233 -8.39 -16.85 4.91
C ILE A 233 -9.61 -17.15 4.06
N GLN A 234 -10.65 -17.70 4.70
CA GLN A 234 -11.87 -18.12 4.03
C GLN A 234 -12.55 -16.96 3.29
N GLY A 235 -12.90 -17.20 2.03
CA GLY A 235 -13.59 -16.22 1.18
C GLY A 235 -12.70 -15.11 0.65
N TYR A 236 -11.40 -15.11 0.95
CA TYR A 236 -10.47 -14.16 0.37
C TYR A 236 -9.84 -14.72 -0.91
N THR A 237 -9.77 -13.88 -1.93
CA THR A 237 -9.10 -14.19 -3.20
C THR A 237 -8.04 -13.14 -3.49
N LEU A 238 -6.82 -13.58 -3.80
CA LEU A 238 -5.76 -12.69 -4.23
C LEU A 238 -6.10 -12.02 -5.56
N SER A 239 -5.55 -10.84 -5.79
CA SER A 239 -5.58 -10.24 -7.12
C SER A 239 -4.84 -11.14 -8.11
N ARG A 240 -5.22 -11.10 -9.39
CA ARG A 240 -4.60 -11.94 -10.44
C ARG A 240 -3.08 -11.82 -10.45
N TYR A 241 -2.56 -10.61 -10.24
CA TYR A 241 -1.12 -10.34 -10.17
C TYR A 241 -0.46 -11.05 -8.98
N LEU A 242 -1.04 -10.94 -7.78
CA LEU A 242 -0.48 -11.56 -6.57
C LEU A 242 -0.60 -13.09 -6.59
N GLN A 243 -1.68 -13.62 -7.17
CA GLN A 243 -1.84 -15.06 -7.37
C GLN A 243 -0.75 -15.59 -8.31
N GLN A 244 -0.55 -14.95 -9.47
CA GLN A 244 0.49 -15.34 -10.41
C GLN A 244 1.88 -15.30 -9.76
N TYR A 245 2.18 -14.24 -9.00
CA TYR A 245 3.44 -14.13 -8.28
C TYR A 245 3.63 -15.27 -7.26
N LEU A 246 2.57 -15.63 -6.52
CA LEU A 246 2.61 -16.75 -5.60
C LEU A 246 2.80 -18.10 -6.31
N ASP A 247 2.18 -18.29 -7.47
CA ASP A 247 2.29 -19.52 -8.25
C ASP A 247 3.71 -19.69 -8.83
N ASP A 248 4.31 -18.59 -9.31
CA ASP A 248 5.64 -18.58 -9.92
C ASP A 248 6.77 -18.78 -8.89
N TYR A 249 6.69 -18.07 -7.76
CA TYR A 249 7.77 -18.01 -6.77
C TYR A 249 7.48 -18.77 -5.48
N GLY A 250 6.24 -19.24 -5.27
CA GLY A 250 5.83 -19.90 -4.04
C GLY A 250 6.68 -21.13 -3.72
N ARG A 251 7.17 -21.86 -4.72
CA ARG A 251 8.01 -23.05 -4.52
C ARG A 251 9.36 -22.75 -3.85
N LEU A 252 9.82 -21.50 -3.88
CA LEU A 252 11.09 -21.08 -3.29
C LEU A 252 11.05 -20.95 -1.75
N LEU A 253 9.88 -21.17 -1.14
CA LEU A 253 9.71 -21.20 0.31
C LEU A 253 9.79 -22.61 0.91
N GLU A 254 9.95 -23.65 0.09
CA GLU A 254 10.17 -25.04 0.52
C GLU A 254 11.66 -25.30 0.78
#